data_AF-A0A4Y2QBP6-F1
#
_entry.id   AF-A0A4Y2QBP6-F1
#
_cell.length_a   1.000
_cell.length_b   1.000
_cell.length_c   1.000
_cell.angle_alpha   90.00
_cell.angle_beta   90.00
_cell.angle_gamma   90.00
#
_symmetry.space_group_name_H-M   'P 1'
#
loop_
_entity.id
_entity.type
_entity.pdbx_description
1 polymer ?
#
loop_
_entity_poly.entity_id
_entity_poly.type
_entity_poly.pdbx_seq_one_letter_code
_entity_poly.pdbx_strand_id
1 'polypeptide(L)'
;MEFEDVLIEVGDYGKYQRNLIMIFLVPAASLLPWFSMNILFMVSVPDHWCNVPELSPFNLTMEQQKSLVAPPGEHCMRYDLNFTEILDFGNYSVPNGSTTRPCDQGWEFDQTYWDATASTKWDMVCDDAHYNSFVLTMYNVGSIIGTPIYGSLSD
;
A
#
# COMPACT_ATOMS: atom_id res chain seq x y z
N MET A 1 -5.96 -51.28 3.31
CA MET A 1 -4.96 -50.83 2.32
C MET A 1 -4.92 -49.33 2.49
N GLU A 2 -3.86 -48.82 3.10
CA GLU A 2 -3.68 -47.38 3.21
C GLU A 2 -3.25 -46.83 1.85
N PHE A 3 -3.50 -45.55 1.59
CA PHE A 3 -3.17 -44.94 0.28
C PHE A 3 -1.68 -45.06 -0.05
N GLU A 4 -0.83 -45.07 0.98
CA GLU A 4 0.62 -45.25 0.87
C GLU A 4 1.00 -46.63 0.33
N ASP A 5 0.30 -47.69 0.74
CA ASP A 5 0.54 -49.06 0.24
C ASP A 5 0.26 -49.17 -1.26
N VAL A 6 -0.81 -48.52 -1.72
CA VAL A 6 -1.19 -48.49 -3.15
C VAL A 6 -0.17 -47.68 -3.96
N LEU A 7 0.37 -46.60 -3.39
CA LEU A 7 1.40 -45.79 -4.07
C LEU A 7 2.71 -46.56 -4.27
N ILE A 8 3.12 -47.35 -3.28
CA ILE A 8 4.32 -48.19 -3.34
C ILE A 8 4.17 -49.25 -4.45
N GLU A 9 2.97 -49.82 -4.60
CA GLU A 9 2.70 -50.88 -5.56
C GLU A 9 2.58 -50.38 -7.02
N VAL A 10 2.15 -49.13 -7.22
CA VAL A 10 2.03 -48.48 -8.55
C VAL A 10 3.39 -47.91 -9.05
N GLY A 11 4.40 -47.85 -8.18
CA GLY A 11 5.71 -47.30 -8.47
C GLY A 11 5.87 -45.94 -7.79
N ASP A 12 6.53 -45.97 -6.63
CA ASP A 12 7.03 -44.83 -5.85
C ASP A 12 7.68 -43.73 -6.72
N TYR A 13 7.87 -42.52 -6.16
CA TYR A 13 8.42 -41.27 -6.74
C TYR A 13 9.02 -41.35 -8.17
N GLY A 14 8.19 -41.71 -9.14
CA GLY A 14 8.64 -42.07 -10.47
C GLY A 14 8.83 -40.86 -11.39
N LYS A 15 9.28 -41.09 -12.61
CA LYS A 15 9.43 -40.03 -13.64
C LYS A 15 8.12 -39.28 -13.89
N TYR A 16 6.99 -39.97 -13.83
CA TYR A 16 5.66 -39.37 -13.99
C TYR A 16 5.32 -38.42 -12.84
N GLN A 17 5.49 -38.86 -11.59
CA GLN A 17 5.22 -38.06 -10.40
C GLN A 17 6.15 -36.84 -10.33
N ARG A 18 7.43 -37.01 -10.69
CA ARG A 18 8.39 -35.90 -10.81
C ARG A 18 7.99 -34.89 -11.90
N ASN A 19 7.58 -35.37 -13.07
CA ASN A 19 7.13 -34.50 -14.15
C ASN A 19 5.83 -33.77 -13.78
N LEU A 20 4.89 -34.43 -13.10
CA LEU A 20 3.65 -33.82 -12.63
C LEU A 20 3.93 -32.71 -11.62
N ILE A 21 4.83 -32.94 -10.65
CA ILE A 21 5.23 -31.90 -9.70
C ILE A 21 5.90 -30.72 -10.42
N MET A 22 6.88 -30.99 -11.30
CA MET A 22 7.65 -29.94 -11.95
C MET A 22 6.84 -29.13 -12.98
N ILE A 23 5.95 -29.77 -13.74
CA ILE A 23 5.23 -29.13 -14.86
C ILE A 23 3.90 -28.54 -14.39
N PHE A 24 3.24 -29.14 -13.39
CA PHE A 24 1.91 -28.72 -12.97
C PHE A 24 1.93 -28.04 -11.60
N LEU A 25 2.48 -28.70 -10.59
CA LEU A 25 2.37 -28.24 -9.20
C LEU A 25 3.25 -27.03 -8.92
N VAL A 26 4.48 -26.98 -9.45
CA VAL A 26 5.41 -25.85 -9.26
C VAL A 26 4.89 -24.56 -9.91
N PRO A 27 4.44 -24.56 -11.18
CA PRO A 27 3.85 -23.35 -11.79
C PRO A 27 2.56 -22.91 -11.09
N ALA A 28 1.69 -23.85 -10.69
CA ALA A 28 0.48 -23.50 -9.95
C ALA A 28 0.83 -22.85 -8.59
N ALA A 29 1.80 -23.42 -7.88
CA ALA A 29 2.25 -22.91 -6.59
C ALA A 29 2.95 -21.55 -6.69
N SER A 30 3.60 -21.21 -7.81
CA SER A 30 4.26 -19.90 -7.99
C SER A 30 3.28 -18.80 -8.41
N LEU A 31 2.22 -19.13 -9.15
CA LEU A 31 1.22 -18.16 -9.58
C LEU A 31 0.34 -17.67 -8.42
N LEU A 32 0.03 -18.51 -7.44
CA LEU A 32 -0.81 -18.13 -6.29
C LEU A 32 -0.20 -16.99 -5.44
N PRO A 33 1.08 -17.03 -5.01
CA PRO A 33 1.77 -15.91 -4.37
C PRO A 33 1.79 -14.66 -5.24
N TRP A 34 1.97 -14.83 -6.56
CA TRP A 34 2.06 -13.69 -7.49
C TRP A 34 0.81 -12.81 -7.43
N PHE A 35 -0.37 -13.44 -7.48
CA PHE A 35 -1.63 -12.70 -7.42
C PHE A 35 -1.95 -12.20 -6.00
N SER A 36 -1.64 -12.97 -4.97
CA SER A 36 -1.91 -12.59 -3.58
C SER A 36 -1.05 -11.41 -3.11
N MET A 37 0.20 -11.30 -3.55
CA MET A 37 1.09 -10.19 -3.15
C MET A 37 0.70 -8.85 -3.80
N ASN A 38 -0.12 -8.85 -4.85
CA ASN A 38 -0.53 -7.62 -5.52
C ASN A 38 -1.29 -6.65 -4.58
N ILE A 39 -2.00 -7.17 -3.59
CA ILE A 39 -2.73 -6.36 -2.61
C ILE A 39 -1.81 -5.42 -1.84
N LEU A 40 -0.57 -5.83 -1.55
CA LEU A 40 0.40 -5.02 -0.80
C LEU A 40 0.80 -3.76 -1.57
N PHE A 41 0.97 -3.88 -2.90
CA PHE A 41 1.27 -2.75 -3.77
C PHE A 41 0.06 -1.84 -3.94
N MET A 42 -1.16 -2.41 -3.97
CA MET A 42 -2.37 -1.59 -4.06
C MET A 42 -2.61 -0.73 -2.82
N VAL A 43 -2.27 -1.20 -1.62
CA VAL A 43 -2.48 -0.46 -0.36
C VAL A 43 -1.23 0.26 0.15
N SER A 44 -0.18 0.36 -0.67
CA SER A 44 1.04 1.04 -0.25
C SER A 44 0.78 2.53 -0.08
N VAL A 45 1.26 3.09 1.03
CA VAL A 45 1.18 4.52 1.34
C VAL A 45 2.50 5.18 0.92
N PRO A 46 2.51 5.99 -0.16
CA PRO A 46 3.67 6.81 -0.48
C PRO A 46 3.85 7.94 0.53
N ASP A 47 4.99 8.63 0.44
CA ASP A 47 5.23 9.83 1.24
C ASP A 47 4.17 10.89 0.91
N HIS A 48 3.70 11.60 1.93
CA HIS A 48 2.56 12.51 1.82
C HIS A 48 2.71 13.72 2.72
N TRP A 49 2.01 14.79 2.36
CA TRP A 49 1.91 16.04 3.10
C TRP A 49 0.53 16.66 2.92
N CYS A 50 0.18 17.65 3.75
CA CYS A 50 -1.11 18.31 3.62
C CYS A 50 -1.24 19.04 2.28
N ASN A 51 -2.38 18.90 1.62
CA ASN A 51 -2.72 19.76 0.50
C ASN A 51 -3.04 21.18 1.00
N VAL A 52 -2.56 22.19 0.27
CA VAL A 52 -2.72 23.61 0.62
C VAL A 52 -3.13 24.35 -0.64
N PRO A 53 -4.42 24.67 -0.83
CA PRO A 53 -4.92 25.23 -2.08
C PRO A 53 -4.30 26.60 -2.41
N GLU A 54 -3.82 27.34 -1.41
CA GLU A 54 -3.14 28.62 -1.57
C GLU A 54 -1.82 28.49 -2.34
N LEU A 55 -1.18 27.31 -2.32
CA LEU A 55 0.07 27.01 -3.03
C LEU A 55 -0.17 26.54 -4.47
N SER A 56 -1.38 26.07 -4.80
CA SER A 56 -1.73 25.55 -6.13
C SER A 56 -1.52 26.50 -7.33
N PRO A 57 -1.73 27.84 -7.25
CA PRO A 57 -1.49 28.72 -8.39
C PRO A 57 0.00 29.00 -8.65
N PHE A 58 0.89 28.62 -7.74
CA PHE A 58 2.33 28.85 -7.89
C PHE A 58 3.04 27.56 -8.32
N ASN A 59 3.87 27.64 -9.38
CA ASN A 59 4.68 26.51 -9.85
C ASN A 59 5.89 26.27 -8.94
N LEU A 60 5.65 25.81 -7.71
CA LEU A 60 6.70 25.38 -6.78
C LEU A 60 7.15 23.95 -7.11
N THR A 61 8.40 23.64 -6.79
CA THR A 61 8.87 22.25 -6.83
C THR A 61 8.30 21.47 -5.65
N MET A 62 8.08 20.16 -5.81
CA MET A 62 7.52 19.33 -4.73
C MET A 62 8.34 19.40 -3.43
N GLU A 63 9.67 19.42 -3.53
CA GLU A 63 10.57 19.56 -2.37
C GLU A 63 10.38 20.90 -1.63
N GLN A 64 10.20 21.99 -2.39
CA GLN A 64 9.93 23.30 -1.80
C GLN A 64 8.56 23.35 -1.13
N GLN A 65 7.54 22.81 -1.79
CA GLN A 65 6.18 22.76 -1.23
C GLN A 65 6.14 21.93 0.05
N LYS A 66 6.75 20.74 0.02
CA LYS A 66 6.85 19.84 1.17
C LYS A 66 7.57 20.50 2.35
N SER A 67 8.73 21.13 2.12
CA SER A 67 9.51 21.77 3.20
C SER A 67 8.82 23.00 3.80
N LEU A 68 7.93 23.66 3.06
CA LEU A 68 7.12 24.78 3.54
C LEU A 68 5.91 24.33 4.35
N VAL A 69 5.30 23.20 3.98
CA VAL A 69 4.04 22.75 4.57
C VAL A 69 4.28 21.79 5.73
N ALA A 70 5.12 20.76 5.53
CA ALA A 70 5.27 19.66 6.47
C ALA A 70 6.45 19.88 7.44
N PRO A 71 6.25 19.73 8.77
CA PRO A 71 7.33 19.70 9.73
C PRO A 71 8.19 18.44 9.58
N PRO A 72 9.50 18.52 9.89
CA PRO A 72 10.39 17.35 9.79
C PRO A 72 9.98 16.27 10.79
N GLY A 73 9.60 15.10 10.29
CA GLY A 73 9.19 13.94 11.09
C GLY A 73 7.70 13.87 11.43
N GLU A 74 6.90 14.87 11.07
CA GLU A 74 5.46 14.92 11.31
C GLU A 74 4.68 15.04 9.99
N HIS A 75 4.45 13.91 9.31
CA HIS A 75 3.77 13.89 8.00
C HIS A 75 2.27 14.26 8.05
N CYS A 76 1.65 14.11 9.23
CA CYS A 76 0.22 14.33 9.44
C CYS A 76 -0.15 15.75 9.87
N MET A 77 0.86 16.60 10.05
CA MET A 77 0.72 17.96 10.52
C MET A 77 1.24 18.92 9.46
N ARG A 78 0.70 20.13 9.44
CA ARG A 78 1.26 21.26 8.69
C ARG A 78 1.60 22.42 9.59
N TYR A 79 2.52 23.26 9.13
CA TYR A 79 2.71 24.56 9.75
C TYR A 79 1.44 25.43 9.60
N ASP A 80 1.07 26.08 10.70
CA ASP A 80 -0.01 27.06 10.77
C ASP A 80 0.52 28.44 10.38
N LEU A 81 0.72 28.61 9.07
CA LEU A 81 1.27 29.83 8.49
C LEU A 81 0.28 30.44 7.51
N ASN A 82 0.36 31.76 7.34
CA ASN A 82 -0.33 32.43 6.26
C ASN A 82 0.46 32.25 4.96
N PHE A 83 0.14 31.19 4.22
CA PHE A 83 0.84 30.84 2.97
C PHE A 83 0.75 31.95 1.92
N THR A 84 -0.35 32.72 1.89
CA THR A 84 -0.52 33.84 0.94
C THR A 84 0.54 34.93 1.15
N GLU A 85 0.82 35.29 2.40
CA GLU A 85 1.85 36.30 2.71
C GLU A 85 3.25 35.79 2.34
N ILE A 86 3.57 34.54 2.67
CA ILE A 86 4.87 33.92 2.34
C ILE A 86 5.12 33.94 0.83
N LEU A 87 4.06 33.70 0.05
CA LEU A 87 4.10 33.71 -1.41
C LEU A 87 4.28 35.13 -1.98
N ASP A 88 3.61 36.12 -1.41
CA ASP A 88 3.71 37.53 -1.83
C ASP A 88 5.11 38.11 -1.56
N PHE A 89 5.75 37.74 -0.45
CA PHE A 89 7.11 38.17 -0.11
C PHE A 89 8.21 37.38 -0.85
N GLY A 90 7.86 36.27 -1.51
CA GLY A 90 8.81 35.39 -2.20
C GLY A 90 9.86 34.76 -1.27
N ASN A 91 9.58 34.70 0.04
CA ASN A 91 10.50 34.17 1.03
C ASN A 91 10.03 32.79 1.51
N TYR A 92 10.53 31.75 0.85
CA TYR A 92 10.18 30.36 1.12
C TYR A 92 10.89 29.78 2.36
N SER A 93 10.84 30.48 3.49
CA SER A 93 11.38 30.01 4.76
C SER A 93 10.31 29.93 5.84
N VAL A 94 10.32 28.82 6.57
CA VAL A 94 9.47 28.62 7.74
C VAL A 94 10.06 29.40 8.92
N PRO A 95 9.31 30.31 9.56
CA PRO A 95 9.79 31.04 10.72
C PRO A 95 10.02 30.12 11.93
N ASN A 96 11.09 30.36 12.69
CA ASN A 96 11.42 29.56 13.86
C ASN A 96 10.33 29.67 14.93
N GLY A 97 9.81 28.52 15.40
CA GLY A 97 8.75 28.46 16.41
C GLY A 97 7.34 28.52 15.83
N SER A 98 7.17 28.26 14.54
CA SER A 98 5.86 28.08 13.91
C SER A 98 5.07 26.97 14.60
N THR A 99 3.80 27.24 14.88
CA THR A 99 2.86 26.25 15.40
C THR A 99 2.45 25.28 14.30
N THR A 100 2.09 24.06 14.68
CA THR A 100 1.59 23.04 13.77
C THR A 100 0.11 22.78 14.00
N ARG A 101 -0.61 22.42 12.95
CA ARG A 101 -2.02 22.04 12.97
C ARG A 101 -2.28 20.80 12.11
N PRO A 102 -3.31 19.99 12.40
CA PRO A 102 -3.66 18.86 11.55
C PRO A 102 -4.09 19.33 10.15
N CYS A 103 -3.92 18.47 9.15
CA CYS A 103 -4.40 18.74 7.79
C CYS A 103 -5.93 18.77 7.74
N ASP A 104 -6.48 19.73 7.00
CA ASP A 104 -7.93 19.96 6.87
C ASP A 104 -8.41 20.06 5.42
N GLN A 105 -7.49 20.21 4.45
CA GLN A 105 -7.79 20.44 3.03
C GLN A 105 -7.33 19.28 2.12
N GLY A 106 -7.28 18.06 2.66
CA GLY A 106 -6.84 16.86 1.94
C GLY A 106 -5.32 16.67 1.93
N TRP A 107 -4.85 15.81 1.02
CA TRP A 107 -3.48 15.32 0.98
C TRP A 107 -2.86 15.41 -0.41
N GLU A 108 -1.56 15.67 -0.44
CA GLU A 108 -0.71 15.49 -1.61
C GLU A 108 0.27 14.36 -1.36
N PHE A 109 0.59 13.61 -2.42
CA PHE A 109 1.39 12.39 -2.35
C PHE A 109 2.55 12.47 -3.33
N ASP A 110 3.70 11.91 -2.93
CA ASP A 110 4.83 11.73 -3.83
C ASP A 110 4.53 10.66 -4.88
N GLN A 111 4.51 11.08 -6.14
CA GLN A 111 4.23 10.22 -7.30
C GLN A 111 5.49 9.64 -7.96
N THR A 112 6.67 9.74 -7.32
CA THR A 112 7.93 9.25 -7.89
C THR A 112 7.91 7.75 -8.23
N TYR A 113 7.27 6.93 -7.38
CA TYR A 113 7.21 5.47 -7.55
C TYR A 113 5.84 4.93 -7.99
N TRP A 114 4.76 5.65 -7.65
CA TRP A 114 3.40 5.19 -7.85
C TRP A 114 2.53 6.34 -8.34
N ASP A 115 1.85 6.17 -9.48
CA ASP A 115 0.90 7.17 -9.98
C ASP A 115 -0.35 7.24 -9.09
N ALA A 116 -0.87 6.07 -8.70
CA ALA A 116 -2.03 5.95 -7.84
C ALA A 116 -2.02 4.63 -7.09
N THR A 117 -2.35 4.68 -5.81
CA THR A 117 -2.63 3.50 -4.98
C THR A 117 -4.03 3.64 -4.41
N ALA A 118 -4.56 2.56 -3.81
CA ALA A 118 -5.79 2.66 -3.04
C ALA A 118 -5.65 3.74 -1.96
N SER A 119 -4.51 3.77 -1.27
CA SER A 119 -4.25 4.69 -0.17
C SER A 119 -4.23 6.15 -0.60
N THR A 120 -3.70 6.47 -1.78
CA THR A 120 -3.74 7.83 -2.32
C THR A 120 -5.10 8.23 -2.86
N LYS A 121 -5.92 7.28 -3.28
CA LYS A 121 -7.25 7.55 -3.87
C LYS A 121 -8.33 7.80 -2.83
N TRP A 122 -8.20 7.15 -1.66
CA TRP A 122 -9.17 7.23 -0.56
C TRP A 122 -8.59 7.91 0.68
N ASP A 123 -7.45 8.61 0.55
CA ASP A 123 -6.81 9.35 1.63
C ASP A 123 -6.63 8.52 2.91
N MET A 124 -6.23 7.25 2.77
CA MET A 124 -6.09 6.30 3.89
C MET A 124 -4.77 6.51 4.64
N VAL A 125 -4.58 7.70 5.18
CA VAL A 125 -3.38 8.15 5.90
C VAL A 125 -3.73 8.76 7.24
N CYS A 126 -2.75 8.87 8.13
CA CYS A 126 -2.90 9.50 9.45
C CYS A 126 -4.06 8.91 10.26
N ASP A 127 -5.11 9.68 10.53
CA ASP A 127 -6.30 9.22 11.28
C ASP A 127 -6.97 8.01 10.59
N ASP A 128 -6.92 7.98 9.26
CA ASP A 128 -7.52 6.97 8.40
C ASP A 128 -6.55 5.87 7.96
N ALA A 129 -5.32 5.85 8.50
CA ALA A 129 -4.32 4.82 8.19
C ALA A 129 -4.77 3.40 8.58
N HIS A 130 -5.72 3.29 9.51
CA HIS A 130 -6.28 2.03 9.97
C HIS A 130 -7.06 1.29 8.86
N TYR A 131 -7.57 1.99 7.84
CA TYR A 131 -8.27 1.35 6.72
C TYR A 131 -7.37 0.41 5.92
N ASN A 132 -6.08 0.71 5.76
CA ASN A 132 -5.13 -0.18 5.08
C ASN A 132 -5.02 -1.53 5.81
N SER A 133 -4.91 -1.47 7.14
CA SER A 133 -4.86 -2.67 8.00
C SER A 133 -6.17 -3.45 7.95
N PHE A 134 -7.30 -2.74 7.88
CA PHE A 134 -8.61 -3.36 7.76
C PHE A 134 -8.79 -4.11 6.44
N VAL A 135 -8.37 -3.53 5.32
CA VAL A 135 -8.41 -4.18 3.99
C VAL A 135 -7.58 -5.47 3.99
N LEU A 136 -6.36 -5.43 4.53
CA LEU A 136 -5.51 -6.62 4.65
C LEU A 136 -6.12 -7.67 5.59
N THR A 137 -6.77 -7.26 6.67
CA THR A 137 -7.45 -8.17 7.59
C THR A 137 -8.61 -8.87 6.87
N MET A 138 -9.44 -8.11 6.15
CA MET A 138 -10.56 -8.67 5.38
C MET A 138 -10.08 -9.65 4.31
N TYR A 139 -8.97 -9.34 3.64
CA TYR A 139 -8.33 -10.24 2.69
C TYR A 139 -7.94 -11.59 3.34
N ASN A 140 -7.30 -11.55 4.51
CA ASN A 140 -6.91 -12.77 5.24
C ASN A 140 -8.13 -13.55 5.76
N VAL A 141 -9.16 -12.87 6.27
CA VAL A 141 -10.41 -13.52 6.68
C VAL A 141 -11.07 -14.22 5.48
N GLY A 142 -11.11 -13.56 4.32
CA GLY A 142 -11.59 -14.15 3.08
C GLY A 142 -10.82 -15.42 2.69
N SER A 143 -9.50 -15.45 2.91
CA SER A 143 -8.69 -16.65 2.68
C SER A 143 -9.04 -17.79 3.64
N ILE A 144 -9.24 -17.49 4.93
CA ILE A 144 -9.62 -18.50 5.95
C ILE A 144 -10.96 -19.14 5.60
N ILE A 145 -11.94 -18.34 5.16
CA ILE A 145 -13.28 -18.83 4.80
C ILE A 145 -13.27 -19.52 3.43
N GLY A 146 -12.53 -18.98 2.46
CA GLY A 146 -12.48 -19.51 1.09
C GLY A 146 -11.82 -20.88 1.01
N THR A 147 -10.75 -21.11 1.78
CA THR A 147 -9.99 -22.36 1.75
C THR A 147 -10.84 -23.62 1.98
N PRO A 148 -11.66 -23.74 3.06
CA PRO A 148 -12.49 -24.93 3.25
C PRO A 148 -13.58 -25.07 2.19
N ILE A 149 -14.16 -23.96 1.71
CA ILE A 149 -15.21 -24.00 0.67
C ILE A 149 -14.64 -24.55 -0.64
N TYR A 150 -13.50 -24.02 -1.09
CA TYR A 150 -12.84 -24.51 -2.30
C TYR A 150 -12.30 -25.93 -2.11
N GLY A 151 -11.84 -26.28 -0.90
CA GLY A 151 -11.46 -27.64 -0.55
C GLY A 151 -12.63 -28.61 -0.74
N SER A 152 -13.81 -28.30 -0.18
CA SER A 152 -15.01 -29.13 -0.30
C SER A 152 -15.59 -29.18 -1.72
N LEU A 153 -15.32 -28.21 -2.58
CA LEU A 153 -15.70 -28.25 -4.00
C LEU A 153 -14.71 -29.06 -4.85
N SER A 154 -13.48 -29.23 -4.38
CA SER A 154 -12.43 -29.96 -5.08
C SER A 154 -12.40 -31.45 -4.74
N ASP A 155 -12.95 -31.83 -3.59
CA ASP A 155 -13.17 -33.23 -3.17
C ASP A 155 -14.45 -33.79 -3.82
#